data_AF-A0A955L2T8-F1
#
_entry.id   AF-A0A955L2T8-F1
#
_cell.length_a   1.000
_cell.length_b   1.000
_cell.length_c   1.000
_cell.angle_alpha   90.00
_cell.angle_beta   90.00
_cell.angle_gamma   90.00
#
_symmetry.space_group_name_H-M   'P 1'
#
loop_
_entity.id
_entity.type
_entity.pdbx_description
1 polymer ?
#
loop_
_entity_poly.entity_id
_entity_poly.type
_entity_poly.pdbx_seq_one_letter_code
_entity_poly.pdbx_strand_id
1 'polypeptide(L)'
;MDKTTRITVIFGTVAIVITILFTLLLFLFQPGNYFNIKSYDQCVAAGFEATNDNPPKCKDLFGNVYTSSVSVATTDTNTQVEDTPKEEVKKPETFIDCNGEGYELIEGDTYKCKTPEGETVELNVGNQPQLEEEILVFRPSIGGYLKDELILQGQAKKGWYTGSSISYQIQSEDGKKSYLSGTCPTESTISDDVSYNFSCTKTISPTIDAKAKLVIINPDKSKENLYIPVTLLQY
;
A
#
# COMPACT_ATOMS: atom_id res chain seq x y z
N MET A 1 -55.17 -18.58 19.16
CA MET A 1 -54.27 -18.76 18.01
C MET A 1 -53.82 -20.21 18.00
N ASP A 2 -54.26 -20.96 16.99
CA ASP A 2 -54.01 -22.39 16.88
C ASP A 2 -52.50 -22.69 16.74
N LYS A 3 -52.06 -23.87 17.19
CA LYS A 3 -50.66 -24.32 17.07
C LYS A 3 -50.20 -24.24 15.61
N THR A 4 -51.09 -24.58 14.68
CA THR A 4 -50.88 -24.47 13.24
C THR A 4 -50.53 -23.03 12.83
N THR A 5 -51.32 -22.05 13.31
CA THR A 5 -51.09 -20.63 13.01
C THR A 5 -49.76 -20.11 13.57
N ARG A 6 -49.35 -20.57 14.75
CA ARG A 6 -48.07 -20.16 15.36
C ARG A 6 -46.86 -20.68 14.59
N ILE A 7 -46.94 -21.92 14.11
CA ILE A 7 -45.87 -22.52 13.29
C ILE A 7 -45.75 -21.78 11.96
N THR A 8 -46.86 -21.47 11.29
CA THR A 8 -46.84 -20.74 10.01
C THR A 8 -46.21 -19.36 10.13
N VAL A 9 -46.48 -18.62 11.21
CA VAL A 9 -45.90 -17.28 11.42
C VAL A 9 -44.39 -17.34 11.60
N ILE A 10 -43.87 -18.32 12.35
CA ILE A 10 -42.42 -18.45 12.62
C ILE A 10 -41.65 -18.79 11.35
N PHE A 11 -42.14 -19.72 10.53
CA PHE A 11 -41.48 -20.06 9.26
C PHE A 11 -41.50 -18.88 8.27
N GLY A 12 -42.58 -18.11 8.27
CA GLY A 12 -42.69 -16.90 7.44
C GLY A 12 -41.63 -15.85 7.79
N THR A 13 -41.44 -15.53 9.07
CA THR A 13 -40.42 -14.54 9.48
C THR A 13 -39.00 -15.01 9.20
N VAL A 14 -38.69 -16.28 9.43
CA VAL A 14 -37.34 -16.82 9.14
C VAL A 14 -37.01 -16.74 7.64
N ALA A 15 -37.97 -17.10 6.77
CA ALA A 15 -37.77 -17.02 5.33
C ALA A 15 -37.50 -15.59 4.85
N ILE A 16 -38.19 -14.59 5.41
CA ILE A 16 -37.98 -13.17 5.10
C ILE A 16 -36.57 -12.74 5.50
N VAL A 17 -36.13 -13.08 6.72
CA VAL A 17 -34.79 -12.71 7.21
C VAL A 17 -33.69 -13.32 6.34
N ILE A 18 -33.81 -14.59 5.97
CA ILE A 18 -32.85 -15.26 5.08
C ILE A 18 -32.80 -14.58 3.71
N THR A 19 -33.96 -14.21 3.16
CA THR A 19 -34.04 -13.54 1.85
C THR A 19 -33.34 -12.18 1.89
N ILE A 20 -33.55 -11.39 2.96
CA ILE A 20 -32.89 -10.09 3.14
C ILE A 20 -31.37 -10.26 3.26
N LEU A 21 -30.91 -11.19 4.09
CA LEU A 21 -29.48 -11.51 4.25
C LEU A 21 -28.85 -11.93 2.93
N PHE A 22 -29.53 -12.78 2.16
CA PHE A 22 -29.03 -13.23 0.86
C PHE A 22 -28.96 -12.08 -0.15
N THR A 23 -29.99 -11.20 -0.20
CA THR A 23 -29.95 -10.01 -1.07
C THR A 23 -28.84 -9.03 -0.67
N LEU A 24 -28.58 -8.86 0.64
CA LEU A 24 -27.51 -7.99 1.13
C LEU A 24 -26.13 -8.58 0.78
N LEU A 25 -25.98 -9.91 0.90
CA LEU A 25 -24.78 -10.62 0.49
C LEU A 25 -24.53 -10.45 -1.02
N LEU A 26 -25.55 -10.61 -1.86
CA LEU A 26 -25.44 -10.37 -3.31
C LEU A 26 -25.08 -8.92 -3.65
N PHE A 27 -25.49 -7.95 -2.84
CA PHE A 27 -25.13 -6.55 -3.03
C PHE A 27 -23.67 -6.27 -2.66
N LEU A 28 -23.14 -6.93 -1.62
CA LEU A 28 -21.72 -6.86 -1.25
C LEU A 28 -20.82 -7.59 -2.27
N PHE A 29 -21.37 -8.59 -2.96
CA PHE A 29 -20.70 -9.30 -4.06
C PHE A 29 -21.11 -8.79 -5.44
N GLN A 30 -21.52 -7.53 -5.59
CA GLN A 30 -21.57 -6.93 -6.93
C GLN A 30 -20.13 -6.97 -7.47
N PRO A 31 -19.85 -7.73 -8.55
CA PRO A 31 -18.55 -7.62 -9.19
C PRO A 31 -18.40 -6.15 -9.59
N GLY A 32 -17.37 -5.48 -9.06
CA GLY A 32 -17.05 -4.14 -9.51
C GLY A 32 -16.99 -4.10 -11.04
N ASN A 33 -17.09 -2.92 -11.65
CA ASN A 33 -17.02 -2.72 -13.11
C ASN A 33 -15.63 -3.07 -13.71
N TYR A 34 -15.01 -4.17 -13.29
CA TYR A 34 -13.77 -4.76 -13.82
C TYR A 34 -13.88 -5.16 -15.29
N PHE A 35 -15.10 -5.22 -15.86
CA PHE A 35 -15.33 -5.62 -17.24
C PHE A 35 -15.22 -4.48 -18.26
N ASN A 36 -14.96 -3.24 -17.84
CA ASN A 36 -14.91 -2.10 -18.76
C ASN A 36 -13.66 -1.25 -18.59
N ILE A 37 -12.50 -1.90 -18.64
CA ILE A 37 -11.20 -1.23 -18.63
C ILE A 37 -10.93 -0.73 -20.06
N LYS A 38 -10.82 0.59 -20.23
CA LYS A 38 -10.54 1.23 -21.52
C LYS A 38 -9.18 1.93 -21.58
N SER A 39 -8.51 2.08 -20.44
CA SER A 39 -7.23 2.78 -20.35
C SER A 39 -6.28 2.11 -19.37
N TYR A 40 -5.00 2.48 -19.48
CA TYR A 40 -3.95 2.06 -18.55
C TYR A 40 -4.29 2.42 -17.09
N ASP A 41 -4.74 3.65 -16.84
CA ASP A 41 -5.09 4.11 -15.49
C ASP A 41 -6.23 3.30 -14.87
N GLN A 42 -7.24 2.94 -15.67
CA GLN A 42 -8.33 2.08 -15.21
C GLN A 42 -7.86 0.66 -14.89
N CYS A 43 -6.87 0.15 -15.64
CA CYS A 43 -6.27 -1.16 -15.40
C CYS A 43 -5.50 -1.18 -14.07
N VAL A 44 -4.66 -0.17 -13.82
CA VAL A 44 -3.89 -0.07 -12.57
C VAL A 44 -4.82 0.19 -11.37
N ALA A 45 -5.82 1.06 -11.51
CA ALA A 45 -6.80 1.34 -10.45
C ALA A 45 -7.64 0.12 -10.07
N ALA A 46 -7.86 -0.79 -11.01
CA ALA A 46 -8.50 -2.08 -10.79
C ALA A 46 -7.60 -3.11 -10.06
N GLY A 47 -6.33 -2.77 -9.80
CA GLY A 47 -5.38 -3.59 -9.03
C GLY A 47 -4.59 -4.59 -9.87
N PHE A 48 -4.58 -4.44 -11.20
CA PHE A 48 -3.74 -5.27 -12.07
C PHE A 48 -2.28 -4.82 -12.03
N GLU A 49 -1.35 -5.78 -12.11
CA GLU A 49 0.08 -5.48 -12.08
C GLU A 49 0.48 -4.70 -13.34
N ALA A 50 1.14 -3.56 -13.12
CA ALA A 50 1.86 -2.85 -14.16
C ALA A 50 3.24 -3.49 -14.34
N THR A 51 3.64 -3.69 -15.59
CA THR A 51 5.00 -4.12 -15.93
C THR A 51 5.89 -2.90 -16.15
N ASN A 52 7.16 -3.01 -15.74
CA ASN A 52 8.19 -1.98 -15.95
C ASN A 52 8.72 -1.92 -17.40
N ASP A 53 7.86 -2.19 -18.39
CA ASP A 53 8.16 -1.99 -19.79
C ASP A 53 8.18 -0.47 -20.11
N ASN A 54 8.87 -0.07 -21.17
CA ASN A 54 8.81 1.29 -21.69
C ASN A 54 8.17 1.31 -23.09
N PRO A 55 6.89 1.73 -23.24
CA PRO A 55 6.03 2.34 -22.21
C PRO A 55 5.44 1.30 -21.23
N PRO A 56 5.05 1.72 -20.01
CA PRO A 56 4.42 0.84 -19.03
C PRO A 56 3.18 0.16 -19.59
N LYS A 57 3.02 -1.11 -19.23
CA LYS A 57 1.88 -1.93 -19.66
C LYS A 57 1.15 -2.49 -18.46
N CYS A 58 -0.16 -2.60 -18.56
CA CYS A 58 -1.00 -3.25 -17.58
C CYS A 58 -1.83 -4.33 -18.28
N LYS A 59 -1.91 -5.53 -17.69
CA LYS A 59 -2.60 -6.68 -18.29
C LYS A 59 -3.78 -7.11 -17.43
N ASP A 60 -4.97 -7.18 -18.03
CA ASP A 60 -6.18 -7.63 -17.32
C ASP A 60 -6.29 -9.17 -17.24
N LEU A 61 -7.34 -9.68 -16.59
CA LEU A 61 -7.62 -11.13 -16.46
C LEU A 61 -7.90 -11.82 -17.80
N PHE A 62 -8.22 -11.08 -18.85
CA PHE A 62 -8.48 -11.59 -20.20
C PHE A 62 -7.24 -11.53 -21.10
N GLY A 63 -6.15 -10.94 -20.59
CA GLY A 63 -4.90 -10.76 -21.29
C GLY A 63 -4.86 -9.56 -22.23
N ASN A 64 -5.84 -8.65 -22.16
CA ASN A 64 -5.77 -7.38 -22.86
C ASN A 64 -4.67 -6.52 -22.24
N VAL A 65 -3.89 -5.86 -23.09
CA VAL A 65 -2.75 -5.05 -22.68
C VAL A 65 -3.07 -3.58 -22.92
N TYR A 66 -2.99 -2.78 -21.87
CA TYR A 66 -3.16 -1.35 -21.90
C TYR A 66 -1.79 -0.69 -21.75
N THR A 67 -1.40 0.17 -22.68
CA THR A 67 -0.16 0.94 -22.61
C THR A 67 -0.46 2.35 -22.11
N SER A 68 0.37 2.86 -21.21
CA SER A 68 0.37 4.28 -20.87
C SER A 68 0.55 5.11 -22.15
N SER A 69 -0.45 5.91 -22.50
CA SER A 69 -0.29 6.91 -23.56
C SER A 69 0.47 8.08 -22.97
N VAL A 70 1.81 7.99 -22.97
CA VAL A 70 2.64 9.18 -22.82
C VAL A 70 2.41 9.99 -24.08
N SER A 71 1.46 10.93 -24.03
CA SER A 71 1.36 11.97 -25.04
C SER A 71 2.58 12.86 -24.87
N VAL A 72 3.69 12.45 -25.48
CA VAL A 72 4.82 13.34 -25.74
C VAL A 72 4.26 14.43 -26.64
N ALA A 73 3.98 15.58 -26.06
CA ALA A 73 3.60 16.77 -26.80
C ALA A 73 4.81 17.18 -27.66
N THR A 74 4.93 16.62 -28.85
CA THR A 74 5.78 17.18 -29.90
C THR A 74 5.08 18.42 -30.43
N THR A 75 5.38 19.55 -29.81
CA THR A 75 4.96 20.88 -30.29
C THR A 75 5.85 21.28 -31.46
N ASP A 76 5.52 20.79 -32.66
CA ASP A 76 5.98 21.38 -33.92
C ASP A 76 5.03 22.52 -34.30
N THR A 77 5.24 23.73 -33.78
CA THR A 77 4.88 24.95 -34.52
C THR A 77 5.69 26.15 -34.05
N ASN A 78 6.61 26.55 -34.92
CA ASN A 78 7.26 27.85 -35.02
C ASN A 78 6.30 29.01 -34.65
N THR A 79 6.46 29.58 -33.46
CA THR A 79 5.88 30.86 -33.03
C THR A 79 6.94 31.54 -32.19
N GLN A 80 7.17 32.83 -32.47
CA GLN A 80 8.23 33.64 -31.86
C GLN A 80 8.22 33.51 -30.34
N VAL A 81 9.42 33.21 -29.84
CA VAL A 81 9.85 33.15 -28.46
C VAL A 81 9.46 34.43 -27.72
N GLU A 82 8.37 34.36 -26.97
CA GLU A 82 8.22 35.16 -25.77
C GLU A 82 8.83 34.34 -24.64
N ASP A 83 9.89 34.90 -24.06
CA ASP A 83 10.80 34.32 -23.08
C ASP A 83 10.00 33.93 -21.82
N THR A 84 9.38 32.75 -21.86
CA THR A 84 8.68 32.21 -20.70
C THR A 84 9.77 31.74 -19.75
N PRO A 85 9.84 32.28 -18.52
CA PRO A 85 10.88 31.90 -17.57
C PRO A 85 10.87 30.39 -17.42
N LYS A 86 11.96 29.76 -17.82
CA LYS A 86 12.18 28.33 -17.67
C LYS A 86 12.12 28.05 -16.17
N GLU A 87 10.97 27.58 -15.71
CA GLU A 87 10.76 27.24 -14.30
C GLU A 87 11.77 26.16 -13.95
N GLU A 88 12.65 26.48 -13.00
CA GLU A 88 13.73 25.62 -12.59
C GLU A 88 13.11 24.39 -11.91
N VAL A 89 13.13 23.25 -12.63
CA VAL A 89 12.61 21.98 -12.12
C VAL A 89 13.41 21.63 -10.88
N LYS A 90 12.74 21.67 -9.72
CA LYS A 90 13.37 21.38 -8.44
C LYS A 90 13.76 19.91 -8.38
N LYS A 91 15.06 19.64 -8.19
CA LYS A 91 15.61 18.29 -8.08
C LYS A 91 14.99 17.57 -6.88
N PRO A 92 14.52 16.31 -7.01
CA PRO A 92 13.97 15.56 -5.88
C PRO A 92 15.07 15.26 -4.88
N GLU A 93 14.87 15.63 -3.61
CA GLU A 93 15.83 15.38 -2.53
C GLU A 93 15.47 14.12 -1.74
N THR A 94 14.19 13.77 -1.71
CA THR A 94 13.66 12.64 -0.92
C THR A 94 12.84 11.65 -1.76
N PHE A 95 12.63 10.45 -1.21
CA PHE A 95 11.74 9.45 -1.80
C PHE A 95 10.30 9.96 -1.97
N ILE A 96 9.82 10.79 -1.04
CA ILE A 96 8.48 11.37 -1.09
C ILE A 96 8.36 12.33 -2.28
N ASP A 97 9.39 13.14 -2.52
CA ASP A 97 9.41 14.05 -3.67
C ASP A 97 9.43 13.26 -4.99
N CYS A 98 10.20 12.17 -5.05
CA CYS A 98 10.27 11.33 -6.23
C CYS A 98 8.91 10.72 -6.61
N ASN A 99 8.23 10.12 -5.63
CA ASN A 99 6.95 9.47 -5.87
C ASN A 99 5.81 10.49 -6.04
N GLY A 100 5.85 11.62 -5.32
CA GLY A 100 4.85 12.68 -5.40
C GLY A 100 4.82 13.39 -6.75
N GLU A 101 5.97 13.53 -7.40
CA GLU A 101 6.11 14.15 -8.73
C GLU A 101 5.96 13.14 -9.90
N GLY A 102 5.71 11.86 -9.60
CA GLY A 102 5.48 10.81 -10.60
C GLY A 102 6.76 10.34 -11.33
N TYR A 103 7.93 10.53 -10.72
CA TYR A 103 9.21 10.10 -11.28
C TYR A 103 9.39 8.58 -11.19
N GLU A 104 10.16 8.00 -12.13
CA GLU A 104 10.42 6.56 -12.18
C GLU A 104 11.37 6.16 -11.05
N LEU A 105 10.90 5.31 -10.14
CA LEU A 105 11.70 4.69 -9.09
C LEU A 105 12.48 3.51 -9.65
N ILE A 106 13.81 3.57 -9.55
CA ILE A 106 14.71 2.49 -9.95
C ILE A 106 15.04 1.68 -8.70
N GLU A 107 14.63 0.41 -8.68
CA GLU A 107 14.96 -0.53 -7.61
C GLU A 107 16.42 -1.03 -7.73
N GLY A 108 17.14 -1.00 -6.61
CA GLY A 108 18.53 -1.47 -6.49
C GLY A 108 19.00 -1.40 -5.03
N ASP A 109 20.29 -1.61 -4.78
CA ASP A 109 20.88 -1.54 -3.42
C ASP A 109 20.73 -0.15 -2.78
N THR A 110 20.53 0.89 -3.59
CA THR A 110 20.15 2.24 -3.17
C THR A 110 18.94 2.71 -3.97
N TYR A 111 18.05 3.48 -3.32
CA TYR A 111 16.87 4.01 -4.01
C TYR A 111 17.30 5.14 -4.94
N LYS A 112 16.90 5.03 -6.20
CA LYS A 112 17.21 5.99 -7.25
C LYS A 112 15.94 6.48 -7.89
N CYS A 113 15.92 7.74 -8.25
CA CYS A 113 14.82 8.39 -8.93
C CYS A 113 15.29 8.87 -10.30
N LYS A 114 14.52 8.61 -11.34
CA LYS A 114 14.82 9.12 -12.68
C LYS A 114 13.96 10.34 -12.97
N THR A 115 14.60 11.49 -13.13
CA THR A 115 13.92 12.74 -13.45
C THR A 115 13.37 12.71 -14.89
N PRO A 116 12.45 13.62 -15.25
CA PRO A 116 11.94 13.74 -16.61
C PRO A 116 13.04 14.08 -17.63
N GLU A 117 14.13 14.73 -17.20
CA GLU A 117 15.30 14.97 -18.05
C GLU A 117 16.16 13.71 -18.29
N GLY A 118 15.82 12.59 -17.64
CA GLY A 118 16.55 11.33 -17.72
C GLY A 118 17.73 11.21 -16.76
N GLU A 119 17.95 12.20 -15.88
CA GLU A 119 18.97 12.11 -14.84
C GLU A 119 18.55 11.11 -13.77
N THR A 120 19.51 10.30 -13.29
CA THR A 120 19.28 9.46 -12.12
C THR A 120 19.80 10.18 -10.88
N VAL A 121 18.90 10.49 -9.97
CA VAL A 121 19.21 11.06 -8.67
C VAL A 121 19.17 9.92 -7.67
N GLU A 122 20.32 9.63 -7.06
CA GLU A 122 20.33 8.80 -5.87
C GLU A 122 19.58 9.56 -4.78
N LEU A 123 18.45 8.99 -4.37
CA LEU A 123 17.64 9.62 -3.37
C LEU A 123 18.39 9.49 -2.07
N ASN A 124 18.45 10.60 -1.32
CA ASN A 124 18.68 10.46 0.09
C ASN A 124 17.41 9.80 0.63
N VAL A 125 17.44 8.48 0.67
CA VAL A 125 16.55 7.63 1.46
C VAL A 125 16.90 7.96 2.89
N GLY A 126 16.52 9.17 3.31
CA GLY A 126 16.80 9.71 4.63
C GLY A 126 16.29 8.66 5.58
N ASN A 127 17.24 7.93 6.16
CA ASN A 127 17.07 6.66 6.82
C ASN A 127 15.78 5.94 6.38
N GLN A 128 15.87 4.99 5.43
CA GLN A 128 15.09 3.77 5.66
C GLN A 128 15.21 3.52 7.15
N PRO A 129 14.12 3.41 7.92
CA PRO A 129 14.26 3.47 9.35
C PRO A 129 14.85 2.12 9.80
N GLN A 130 16.15 2.04 9.60
CA GLN A 130 17.11 1.11 10.10
C GLN A 130 17.54 1.84 11.35
N LEU A 131 17.01 1.40 12.48
CA LEU A 131 17.74 1.60 13.72
C LEU A 131 18.96 0.70 13.58
N GLU A 132 20.01 1.27 12.98
CA GLU A 132 21.37 0.77 12.80
C GLU A 132 21.49 -0.74 13.06
N GLU A 133 21.18 -1.53 12.03
CA GLU A 133 21.38 -2.99 11.99
C GLU A 133 20.46 -3.85 12.90
N GLU A 134 19.47 -3.30 13.59
CA GLU A 134 18.61 -4.10 14.49
C GLU A 134 17.27 -4.56 13.87
N ILE A 135 16.70 -3.79 12.94
CA ILE A 135 15.43 -4.14 12.28
C ILE A 135 15.37 -3.57 10.87
N LEU A 136 14.81 -4.36 9.95
CA LEU A 136 14.58 -4.04 8.55
C LEU A 136 13.14 -4.40 8.17
N VAL A 137 12.40 -3.45 7.61
CA VAL A 137 11.02 -3.68 7.14
C VAL A 137 11.00 -3.55 5.62
N PHE A 138 10.60 -4.62 4.94
CA PHE A 138 10.47 -4.67 3.48
C PHE A 138 9.10 -4.19 3.00
N ARG A 139 8.05 -4.52 3.75
CA ARG A 139 6.67 -4.10 3.44
C ARG A 139 5.94 -3.66 4.70
N PRO A 140 5.16 -2.56 4.65
CA PRO A 140 4.99 -1.65 3.52
C PRO A 140 6.25 -0.82 3.24
N SER A 141 6.38 -0.33 2.01
CA SER A 141 7.38 0.68 1.67
C SER A 141 7.08 2.01 2.39
N ILE A 142 8.10 2.82 2.59
CA ILE A 142 7.97 4.17 3.17
C ILE A 142 7.06 5.00 2.25
N GLY A 143 6.02 5.61 2.83
CA GLY A 143 5.01 6.36 2.07
C GLY A 143 4.07 5.47 1.26
N GLY A 144 4.19 4.15 1.37
CA GLY A 144 3.33 3.20 0.68
C GLY A 144 1.86 3.33 1.07
N TYR A 145 0.99 2.92 0.15
CA TYR A 145 -0.45 2.90 0.36
C TYR A 145 -0.89 1.58 0.95
N LEU A 146 -1.74 1.65 1.98
CA LEU A 146 -2.42 0.52 2.59
C LEU A 146 -3.90 0.65 2.29
N LYS A 147 -4.47 -0.33 1.58
CA LYS A 147 -5.88 -0.29 1.22
C LYS A 147 -6.70 -1.22 2.12
N ASP A 148 -6.63 -2.52 1.85
CA ASP A 148 -7.45 -3.53 2.53
C ASP A 148 -6.62 -4.40 3.48
N GLU A 149 -5.31 -4.45 3.25
CA GLU A 149 -4.40 -5.33 3.98
C GLU A 149 -3.09 -4.61 4.30
N LEU A 150 -2.62 -4.84 5.52
CA LEU A 150 -1.23 -4.68 5.90
C LEU A 150 -0.51 -5.99 5.59
N ILE A 151 0.39 -5.97 4.61
CA ILE A 151 1.41 -7.00 4.43
C ILE A 151 2.67 -6.51 5.14
N LEU A 152 2.93 -7.07 6.32
CA LEU A 152 4.10 -6.72 7.13
C LEU A 152 5.17 -7.79 6.94
N GLN A 153 6.31 -7.39 6.37
CA GLN A 153 7.43 -8.29 6.08
C GLN A 153 8.75 -7.61 6.42
N GLY A 154 9.69 -8.37 6.99
CA GLY A 154 10.98 -7.83 7.38
C GLY A 154 11.87 -8.82 8.12
N GLN A 155 12.95 -8.30 8.65
CA GLN A 155 13.93 -9.01 9.48
C GLN A 155 14.22 -8.19 10.73
N ALA A 156 14.44 -8.81 11.87
CA ALA A 156 14.93 -8.09 13.05
C ALA A 156 15.86 -8.95 13.91
N LYS A 157 16.71 -8.33 14.70
CA LYS A 157 17.56 -8.99 15.71
C LYS A 157 16.72 -9.39 16.92
N LYS A 158 17.20 -10.37 17.68
CA LYS A 158 16.55 -10.92 18.88
C LYS A 158 15.90 -9.89 19.83
N GLY A 159 16.46 -8.68 19.94
CA GLY A 159 15.95 -7.61 20.80
C GLY A 159 14.58 -7.03 20.40
N TRP A 160 14.09 -7.28 19.18
CA TRP A 160 12.82 -6.76 18.68
C TRP A 160 11.62 -7.70 18.87
N TYR A 161 11.83 -8.87 19.50
CA TYR A 161 10.79 -9.89 19.65
C TYR A 161 10.38 -10.09 21.10
N THR A 162 9.08 -10.34 21.28
CA THR A 162 8.54 -10.92 22.53
C THR A 162 8.17 -12.36 22.26
N GLY A 163 9.00 -13.30 22.72
CA GLY A 163 8.86 -14.73 22.39
C GLY A 163 9.18 -14.99 20.91
N SER A 164 8.14 -15.27 20.11
CA SER A 164 8.25 -15.63 18.69
C SER A 164 7.46 -14.66 17.79
N SER A 165 7.34 -13.40 18.20
CA SER A 165 6.56 -12.41 17.45
C SER A 165 7.06 -10.98 17.67
N ILE A 166 6.84 -10.16 16.66
CA ILE A 166 7.07 -8.71 16.69
C ILE A 166 5.73 -7.98 16.83
N SER A 167 5.69 -6.92 17.63
CA SER A 167 4.47 -6.14 17.85
C SER A 167 4.44 -4.94 16.92
N TYR A 168 3.27 -4.63 16.37
CA TYR A 168 3.09 -3.48 15.48
C TYR A 168 1.77 -2.75 15.75
N GLN A 169 1.70 -1.50 15.32
CA GLN A 169 0.52 -0.65 15.40
C GLN A 169 0.45 0.30 14.22
N ILE A 170 -0.72 0.49 13.61
CA ILE A 170 -0.99 1.60 12.70
C ILE A 170 -1.74 2.67 13.48
N GLN A 171 -1.21 3.89 13.49
CA GLN A 171 -1.82 5.03 14.17
C GLN A 171 -1.80 6.29 13.30
N SER A 172 -2.60 7.29 13.67
CA SER A 172 -2.56 8.62 13.05
C SER A 172 -1.16 9.21 13.12
N GLU A 173 -0.86 10.13 12.20
CA GLU A 173 0.41 10.85 12.18
C GLU A 173 0.75 11.50 13.53
N ASP A 174 -0.24 12.07 14.21
CA ASP A 174 -0.11 12.66 15.56
C ASP A 174 -0.06 11.63 16.72
N GLY A 175 -0.25 10.34 16.42
CA GLY A 175 -0.23 9.25 17.39
C GLY A 175 -1.45 9.17 18.32
N LYS A 176 -2.49 9.98 18.13
CA LYS A 176 -3.66 9.99 19.04
C LYS A 176 -4.69 8.91 18.73
N LYS A 177 -4.81 8.50 17.47
CA LYS A 177 -5.79 7.51 17.02
C LYS A 177 -5.08 6.25 16.56
N SER A 178 -5.44 5.11 17.16
CA SER A 178 -5.00 3.79 16.69
C SER A 178 -6.00 3.24 15.68
N TYR A 179 -5.51 2.81 14.52
CA TYR A 179 -6.32 2.17 13.47
C TYR A 179 -6.25 0.64 13.54
N LEU A 180 -5.06 0.10 13.82
CA LEU A 180 -4.82 -1.33 13.90
C LEU A 180 -3.69 -1.61 14.89
N SER A 181 -3.75 -2.71 15.62
CA SER A 181 -2.61 -3.23 16.39
C SER A 181 -2.59 -4.75 16.32
N GLY A 182 -1.40 -5.33 16.47
CA GLY A 182 -1.27 -6.78 16.48
C GLY A 182 0.16 -7.25 16.63
N THR A 183 0.33 -8.55 16.45
CA THR A 183 1.63 -9.21 16.43
C THR A 183 1.82 -9.96 15.11
N CYS A 184 3.07 -10.03 14.66
CA CYS A 184 3.50 -10.74 13.47
C CYS A 184 4.43 -11.88 13.91
N PRO A 185 4.10 -13.15 13.63
CA PRO A 185 4.95 -14.26 14.01
C PRO A 185 6.30 -14.18 13.29
N THR A 186 7.33 -14.67 13.95
CA THR A 186 8.64 -14.91 13.33
C THR A 186 8.73 -16.32 12.79
N GLU A 187 9.43 -16.47 11.69
CA GLU A 187 9.88 -17.78 11.23
C GLU A 187 11.18 -18.12 11.96
N SER A 188 11.20 -19.25 12.66
CA SER A 188 12.41 -19.75 13.31
C SER A 188 13.30 -20.43 12.27
N THR A 189 14.22 -19.68 11.68
CA THR A 189 15.39 -20.29 11.01
C THR A 189 16.66 -19.80 11.67
N ILE A 190 17.43 -20.78 12.12
CA ILE A 190 18.64 -20.66 12.93
C ILE A 190 19.81 -20.36 12.01
N SER A 191 20.53 -19.28 12.31
CA SER A 191 21.93 -19.09 11.98
C SER A 191 22.53 -18.20 13.06
N ASP A 192 23.83 -18.37 13.30
CA ASP A 192 24.57 -17.87 14.46
C ASP A 192 24.72 -16.33 14.55
N ASP A 193 24.03 -15.59 13.66
CA ASP A 193 23.92 -14.13 13.63
C ASP A 193 22.44 -13.74 13.60
N VAL A 194 21.88 -13.49 14.79
CA VAL A 194 20.51 -13.86 15.17
C VAL A 194 19.44 -12.85 14.71
N SER A 195 19.27 -12.74 13.40
CA SER A 195 18.15 -12.07 12.75
C SER A 195 17.04 -13.07 12.41
N TYR A 196 15.77 -12.71 12.63
CA TYR A 196 14.62 -13.55 12.28
C TYR A 196 13.75 -12.87 11.24
N ASN A 197 13.29 -13.64 10.26
CA ASN A 197 12.28 -13.15 9.32
C ASN A 197 10.92 -13.07 10.02
N PHE A 198 10.13 -12.05 9.73
CA PHE A 198 8.72 -11.98 10.08
C PHE A 198 7.90 -11.69 8.82
N SER A 199 6.72 -12.32 8.76
CA SER A 199 5.78 -12.15 7.64
C SER A 199 4.37 -12.38 8.14
N CYS A 200 3.49 -11.41 7.92
CA CYS A 200 2.06 -11.57 8.18
C CYS A 200 1.21 -10.64 7.33
N THR A 201 -0.01 -11.09 7.06
CA THR A 201 -1.05 -10.29 6.41
C THR A 201 -2.17 -10.03 7.39
N LYS A 202 -2.64 -8.79 7.45
CA LYS A 202 -3.69 -8.34 8.36
C LYS A 202 -4.66 -7.44 7.63
N THR A 203 -5.93 -7.81 7.65
CA THR A 203 -6.99 -6.97 7.10
C THR A 203 -7.08 -5.68 7.91
N ILE A 204 -7.10 -4.55 7.21
CA ILE A 204 -7.34 -3.23 7.78
C ILE A 204 -8.78 -2.87 7.39
N SER A 205 -9.59 -2.46 8.36
CA SER A 205 -10.85 -1.78 8.04
C SER A 205 -10.49 -0.34 7.67
N PRO A 206 -10.61 0.07 6.40
CA PRO A 206 -10.09 1.35 5.97
C PRO A 206 -10.78 2.49 6.74
N THR A 207 -9.97 3.47 7.11
CA THR A 207 -10.45 4.77 7.58
C THR A 207 -9.96 5.79 6.56
N ILE A 208 -10.89 6.51 5.92
CA ILE A 208 -10.70 7.49 4.83
C ILE A 208 -9.34 8.20 4.84
N ASP A 209 -8.57 8.07 3.75
CA ASP A 209 -7.44 8.91 3.31
C ASP A 209 -6.62 9.56 4.44
N ALA A 210 -6.27 8.75 5.43
CA ALA A 210 -5.55 9.22 6.59
C ALA A 210 -4.05 9.01 6.38
N LYS A 211 -3.30 10.11 6.46
CA LYS A 211 -1.87 10.03 6.78
C LYS A 211 -1.72 9.30 8.11
N ALA A 212 -0.96 8.22 8.08
CA ALA A 212 -0.76 7.34 9.21
C ALA A 212 0.72 6.99 9.33
N LYS A 213 1.05 6.33 10.44
CA LYS A 213 2.35 5.72 10.65
C LYS A 213 2.16 4.30 11.15
N LEU A 214 2.86 3.38 10.51
CA LEU A 214 3.12 2.05 11.02
C LEU A 214 4.24 2.17 12.06
N VAL A 215 3.99 1.65 13.24
CA VAL A 215 4.91 1.60 14.36
C VAL A 215 5.27 0.15 14.59
N ILE A 216 6.55 -0.19 14.51
CA ILE A 216 7.03 -1.48 15.04
C ILE A 216 7.51 -1.21 16.47
N ILE A 217 6.91 -1.92 17.42
CA ILE A 217 7.08 -1.65 18.84
C ILE A 217 8.29 -2.42 19.36
N ASN A 218 9.25 -1.70 19.93
CA ASN A 218 10.38 -2.32 20.60
C ASN A 218 9.91 -2.86 21.96
N PRO A 219 10.13 -4.14 22.28
CA PRO A 219 9.76 -4.68 23.59
C PRO A 219 10.58 -4.06 24.73
N ASP A 220 11.79 -3.58 24.45
CA ASP A 220 12.59 -2.80 25.39
C ASP A 220 12.13 -1.33 25.37
N LYS A 221 11.42 -0.93 26.41
CA LYS A 221 10.90 0.44 26.57
C LYS A 221 11.99 1.51 26.69
N SER A 222 13.25 1.13 26.87
CA SER A 222 14.39 2.07 26.87
C SER A 222 14.90 2.37 25.46
N LYS A 223 14.51 1.57 24.47
CA LYS A 223 14.84 1.74 23.06
C LYS A 223 13.69 2.41 22.30
N GLU A 224 14.04 3.04 21.18
CA GLU A 224 13.07 3.69 20.33
C GLU A 224 12.26 2.66 19.52
N ASN A 225 10.98 2.99 19.29
CA ASN A 225 10.16 2.29 18.32
C ASN A 225 10.55 2.68 16.90
N LEU A 226 10.24 1.81 15.95
CA LEU A 226 10.41 2.08 14.54
C LEU A 226 9.16 2.72 13.95
N TYR A 227 9.30 3.82 13.20
CA TYR A 227 8.18 4.53 12.59
C TYR A 227 8.31 4.55 11.06
N ILE A 228 7.26 4.11 10.36
CA ILE A 228 7.19 4.06 8.91
C ILE A 228 5.94 4.83 8.47
N PRO A 229 6.07 5.96 7.75
CA PRO A 229 4.92 6.69 7.24
C PRO A 229 4.17 5.85 6.20
N VAL A 230 2.85 5.84 6.27
CA VAL A 230 1.96 5.11 5.36
C VAL A 230 0.69 5.91 5.08
N THR A 231 0.04 5.67 3.95
CA THR A 231 -1.24 6.30 3.61
C THR A 231 -2.34 5.24 3.58
N LEU A 232 -3.42 5.45 4.35
CA LEU A 232 -4.58 4.54 4.32
C LEU A 232 -5.54 4.97 3.21
N LEU A 233 -5.81 4.10 2.21
CA LEU A 233 -6.76 4.36 1.13
C LEU A 233 -8.10 3.68 1.40
N GLN A 234 -9.19 4.33 0.98
CA GLN A 234 -10.53 3.71 0.95
C GLN A 234 -11.00 3.58 -0.51
N TYR A 235 -11.82 2.55 -0.78
CA TYR A 235 -12.69 2.49 -1.95
C TYR A 235 -14.07 3.10 -1.69
#